data_AF-A0A3A8QZN1-F1
#
_entry.id   AF-A0A3A8QZN1-F1
#
_cell.length_a   1.000
_cell.length_b   1.000
_cell.length_c   1.000
_cell.angle_alpha   90.00
_cell.angle_beta   90.00
_cell.angle_gamma   90.00
#
_symmetry.space_group_name_H-M   'P 1'
#
loop_
_entity.id
_entity.type
_entity.pdbx_description
1 polymer ?
#
loop_
_entity_poly.entity_id
_entity_poly.type
_entity_poly.pdbx_seq_one_letter_code
_entity_poly.pdbx_strand_id
1 'polypeptide(L)'
;MAAWRGVRVLVMLLSGVFGLGCGAEGEDVAGWGEASAALEAEAGVEASGGPQPCGQSAQLVSDLRPGTEGSAPERLVEVGGNVFYAADDGASGSELWVTDGINTASRRVKDVRPGAYGSTPRFLTRMGGRLFFVADDGARGPELWLSDGTEQGTVLVADIRRGAQGGAPDGLTVVGARLYFTADDGVHGRELWSTDGTAKGTQLTQEFAPGPGSLFLDDLTEWNGKLALVAYSEASVTLWVLEARSGAARVLFRGPAWTALFALTPAGNDRLFFLVDMGLGEADLWVTWGLPLLTFPVLHFPGDYPSELTPLGNAVYFMAGAEGFFGEPGDLLHGGELWKSDGTHMGTRMVKDVRPGPRSSLPSGLTVMDGQLYFAADDGVHGREPWRSDGTAQGTVLVQDLEPGSESSTPMAFAAADGWLFFSATTASRGREGWYSNGAPGHVDPMRDIAPAGLSANPRGFVRAGGSVFFLATDPDQGEEPWSLPFLPAARCGRR
;
A
#
# COMPACT_ATOMS: atom_id res chain seq x y z
N MET A 1 27.51 14.96 47.21
CA MET A 1 26.58 16.12 47.19
C MET A 1 27.08 17.04 46.09
N ALA A 2 26.57 16.91 44.85
CA ALA A 2 25.37 17.59 44.32
C ALA A 2 25.58 19.13 44.24
N ALA A 3 25.28 19.89 43.19
CA ALA A 3 24.64 19.64 41.89
C ALA A 3 24.90 20.82 40.92
N TRP A 4 24.96 20.49 39.62
CA TRP A 4 24.39 21.15 38.42
C TRP A 4 24.48 22.67 38.18
N ARG A 5 25.10 23.01 37.04
CA ARG A 5 25.00 24.28 36.29
C ARG A 5 24.32 24.04 34.94
N GLY A 6 23.55 25.02 34.46
CA GLY A 6 23.50 25.38 33.04
C GLY A 6 22.13 25.35 32.34
N VAL A 7 21.39 26.45 32.41
CA VAL A 7 20.34 26.81 31.44
C VAL A 7 20.91 27.93 30.55
N ARG A 8 20.72 27.83 29.23
CA ARG A 8 20.99 28.91 28.27
C ARG A 8 19.69 29.27 27.55
N VAL A 9 19.25 30.52 27.72
CA VAL A 9 18.22 31.18 26.90
C VAL A 9 18.97 32.17 26.00
N LEU A 10 18.77 32.07 24.68
CA LEU A 10 19.31 33.02 23.71
C LEU A 10 18.16 33.87 23.16
N VAL A 11 18.19 35.16 23.48
CA VAL A 11 17.36 36.22 22.92
C VAL A 11 18.14 36.86 21.77
N MET A 12 17.58 36.94 20.57
CA MET A 12 18.14 37.76 19.49
C MET A 12 17.35 39.06 19.34
N LEU A 13 18.07 40.16 19.50
CA LEU A 13 17.63 41.54 19.30
C LEU A 13 17.93 42.00 17.87
N LEU A 14 16.97 42.71 17.27
CA LEU A 14 17.14 43.49 16.05
C LEU A 14 18.18 44.60 16.23
N SER A 15 18.99 44.85 15.21
CA SER A 15 19.68 46.12 15.04
C SER A 15 19.64 46.57 13.58
N GLY A 16 19.08 47.76 13.37
CA GLY A 16 19.21 48.53 12.14
C GLY A 16 20.49 49.37 12.16
N VAL A 17 20.94 49.75 10.96
CA VAL A 17 22.06 50.67 10.75
C VAL A 17 21.55 51.86 9.94
N PHE A 18 21.75 53.06 10.48
CA PHE A 18 21.61 54.34 9.79
C PHE A 18 22.98 54.80 9.26
N GLY A 19 22.98 55.42 8.08
CA GLY A 19 24.15 56.10 7.52
C GLY A 19 23.76 57.16 6.48
N LEU A 20 23.57 58.39 6.97
CA LEU A 20 23.71 59.75 6.38
C LEU A 20 23.54 59.98 4.86
N GLY A 21 22.72 60.99 4.53
CA GLY A 21 22.28 61.34 3.18
C GLY A 21 23.00 62.51 2.50
N CYS A 22 22.52 62.84 1.29
CA CYS A 22 22.45 64.18 0.70
C CYS A 22 21.52 64.18 -0.53
N GLY A 23 20.50 65.04 -0.53
CA GLY A 23 20.14 65.81 -1.72
C GLY A 23 18.90 65.43 -2.54
N ALA A 24 17.93 66.34 -2.48
CA ALA A 24 16.94 66.73 -3.50
C ALA A 24 15.60 65.97 -3.59
N GLU A 25 14.54 66.72 -3.27
CA GLU A 25 13.12 66.45 -3.47
C GLU A 25 12.75 66.48 -4.96
N GLY A 26 11.77 65.64 -5.34
CA GLY A 26 11.11 65.68 -6.64
C GLY A 26 10.08 64.56 -6.76
N GLU A 27 8.85 64.95 -7.08
CA GLU A 27 7.62 64.15 -7.16
C GLU A 27 7.63 63.03 -8.22
N ASP A 28 6.56 62.23 -8.17
CA ASP A 28 6.08 61.23 -9.16
C ASP A 28 6.61 59.78 -9.06
N VAL A 29 5.84 58.94 -8.34
CA VAL A 29 5.83 57.49 -8.55
C VAL A 29 4.41 57.05 -8.90
N ALA A 30 4.06 57.23 -10.17
CA ALA A 30 3.04 56.45 -10.84
C ALA A 30 3.74 55.39 -11.71
N GLY A 31 3.34 54.13 -11.55
CA GLY A 31 3.57 53.09 -12.57
C GLY A 31 4.76 52.17 -12.34
N TRP A 32 4.67 51.26 -11.36
CA TRP A 32 5.31 49.94 -11.43
C TRP A 32 4.42 48.91 -10.72
N GLY A 33 3.34 48.55 -11.40
CA GLY A 33 2.43 47.48 -11.00
C GLY A 33 2.01 46.71 -12.23
N GLU A 34 2.97 46.09 -12.93
CA GLU A 34 2.76 45.10 -14.00
C GLU A 34 4.13 44.57 -14.47
N ALA A 35 4.82 43.80 -13.62
CA ALA A 35 6.00 43.01 -14.05
C ALA A 35 6.33 41.82 -13.13
N SER A 36 5.39 41.35 -12.30
CA SER A 36 5.57 40.11 -11.50
C SER A 36 4.39 39.15 -11.58
N ALA A 37 3.48 39.33 -12.54
CA ALA A 37 2.31 38.47 -12.76
C ALA A 37 2.30 37.78 -14.13
N ALA A 38 3.45 37.75 -14.83
CA ALA A 38 3.60 37.09 -16.14
C ALA A 38 4.81 36.14 -16.22
N LEU A 39 5.34 35.68 -15.07
CA LEU A 39 6.48 34.76 -15.00
C LEU A 39 6.26 33.54 -14.08
N GLU A 40 5.01 33.27 -13.67
CA GLU A 40 4.62 32.01 -12.99
C GLU A 40 3.46 31.29 -13.70
N ALA A 41 3.22 31.62 -14.97
CA ALA A 41 2.23 30.96 -15.81
C ALA A 41 2.82 30.58 -17.17
N GLU A 42 4.07 30.10 -17.21
CA GLU A 42 4.62 29.22 -18.26
C GLU A 42 5.84 28.47 -17.70
N ALA A 43 5.68 27.84 -16.53
CA ALA A 43 6.33 26.54 -16.34
C ALA A 43 5.37 25.50 -16.93
N GLY A 44 5.19 25.57 -18.26
CA GLY A 44 4.81 24.39 -18.99
C GLY A 44 5.82 23.33 -18.56
N VAL A 45 5.31 22.25 -17.98
CA VAL A 45 6.06 21.01 -17.90
C VAL A 45 6.44 20.71 -19.34
N GLU A 46 7.62 21.16 -19.77
CA GLU A 46 8.29 20.51 -20.88
C GLU A 46 8.22 19.04 -20.54
N ALA A 47 7.53 18.27 -21.39
CA ALA A 47 7.44 16.84 -21.29
C ALA A 47 8.88 16.31 -21.31
N SER A 48 9.48 16.23 -20.12
CA SER A 48 10.73 15.53 -19.92
C SER A 48 10.43 14.10 -20.35
N GLY A 49 11.08 13.67 -21.44
CA GLY A 49 10.80 12.42 -22.14
C GLY A 49 11.20 11.19 -21.33
N GLY A 50 10.71 11.09 -20.10
CA GLY A 50 10.82 9.95 -19.23
C GLY A 50 10.03 8.76 -19.77
N PRO A 51 10.23 7.58 -19.17
CA PRO A 51 9.46 6.41 -19.52
C PRO A 51 7.96 6.63 -19.29
N GLN A 52 7.13 6.11 -20.20
CA GLN A 52 5.67 6.18 -20.12
C GLN A 52 5.04 4.88 -20.63
N PRO A 53 3.77 4.61 -20.30
CA PRO A 53 3.05 3.46 -20.84
C PRO A 53 2.93 3.55 -22.36
N CYS A 54 3.25 2.46 -23.06
CA CYS A 54 3.24 2.44 -24.52
C CYS A 54 1.86 2.13 -25.11
N GLY A 55 0.86 2.97 -24.83
CA GLY A 55 -0.46 2.85 -25.47
C GLY A 55 -1.17 1.54 -25.14
N GLN A 56 -1.82 0.95 -26.14
CA GLN A 56 -2.56 -0.32 -26.03
C GLN A 56 -1.68 -1.55 -26.31
N SER A 57 -0.38 -1.49 -26.04
CA SER A 57 0.59 -2.52 -26.44
C SER A 57 0.81 -3.64 -25.40
N ALA A 58 -0.12 -3.80 -24.45
CA ALA A 58 0.01 -4.87 -23.48
C ALA A 58 0.05 -6.25 -24.15
N GLN A 59 0.88 -7.13 -23.59
CA GLN A 59 1.16 -8.45 -24.14
C GLN A 59 1.31 -9.48 -23.03
N LEU A 60 0.89 -10.70 -23.34
CA LEU A 60 1.05 -11.86 -22.48
C LEU A 60 2.54 -12.08 -22.20
N VAL A 61 2.89 -12.30 -20.94
CA VAL A 61 4.26 -12.64 -20.54
C VAL A 61 4.50 -14.11 -20.79
N SER A 62 3.62 -14.99 -20.32
CA SER A 62 3.68 -16.43 -20.60
C SER A 62 2.29 -17.03 -20.39
N ASP A 63 1.91 -17.96 -21.25
CA ASP A 63 0.80 -18.88 -21.03
C ASP A 63 1.37 -20.07 -20.23
N LEU A 64 1.35 -19.97 -18.91
CA LEU A 64 1.97 -20.97 -18.04
C LEU A 64 1.12 -22.24 -17.98
N ARG A 65 -0.21 -22.11 -18.08
CA ARG A 65 -1.13 -23.24 -18.09
C ARG A 65 -2.12 -23.14 -19.26
N PRO A 66 -1.77 -23.71 -20.42
CA PRO A 66 -2.58 -23.58 -21.62
C PRO A 66 -4.03 -24.02 -21.46
N GLY A 67 -4.95 -23.16 -21.89
CA GLY A 67 -6.39 -23.38 -21.86
C GLY A 67 -7.10 -22.44 -20.89
N THR A 68 -8.42 -22.60 -20.75
CA THR A 68 -9.27 -21.63 -20.05
C THR A 68 -9.11 -21.60 -18.53
N GLU A 69 -8.36 -22.55 -17.94
CA GLU A 69 -8.13 -22.58 -16.49
C GLU A 69 -7.09 -21.55 -16.06
N GLY A 70 -6.08 -21.27 -16.89
CA GLY A 70 -4.97 -20.37 -16.58
C GLY A 70 -4.12 -20.79 -15.37
N SER A 71 -3.03 -20.07 -15.14
CA SER A 71 -2.07 -20.40 -14.08
C SER A 71 -2.39 -19.81 -12.70
N ALA A 72 -3.47 -19.02 -12.61
CA ALA A 72 -3.96 -18.36 -11.39
C ALA A 72 -2.85 -17.71 -10.57
N PRO A 73 -2.04 -16.83 -11.18
CA PRO A 73 -0.89 -16.25 -10.50
C PRO A 73 -1.31 -15.42 -9.27
N GLU A 74 -0.54 -15.55 -8.20
CA GLU A 74 -0.69 -14.73 -7.00
C GLU A 74 0.16 -13.45 -7.07
N ARG A 75 0.20 -12.70 -5.96
CA ARG A 75 0.86 -11.39 -5.82
C ARG A 75 2.20 -11.31 -6.57
N LEU A 76 2.29 -10.34 -7.49
CA LEU A 76 3.54 -9.96 -8.17
C LEU A 76 4.44 -9.17 -7.21
N VAL A 77 5.74 -9.52 -7.15
CA VAL A 77 6.73 -8.81 -6.33
C VAL A 77 7.99 -8.53 -7.13
N GLU A 78 8.37 -7.25 -7.23
CA GLU A 78 9.63 -6.83 -7.86
C GLU A 78 10.81 -7.03 -6.91
N VAL A 79 11.86 -7.71 -7.37
CA VAL A 79 13.15 -7.80 -6.67
C VAL A 79 14.30 -7.72 -7.69
N GLY A 80 15.00 -6.59 -7.69
CA GLY A 80 16.23 -6.42 -8.46
C GLY A 80 16.02 -6.45 -9.97
N GLY A 81 14.87 -5.97 -10.46
CA GLY A 81 14.46 -5.98 -11.86
C GLY A 81 13.67 -7.23 -12.28
N ASN A 82 13.64 -8.27 -11.46
CA ASN A 82 12.83 -9.46 -11.70
C ASN A 82 11.45 -9.32 -11.05
N VAL A 83 10.44 -9.95 -11.64
CA VAL A 83 9.11 -10.08 -11.04
C VAL A 83 8.87 -11.52 -10.64
N PHE A 84 8.63 -11.72 -9.34
CA PHE A 84 8.33 -13.01 -8.73
C PHE A 84 6.84 -13.15 -8.44
N TYR A 85 6.33 -14.36 -8.58
CA TYR A 85 4.95 -14.70 -8.27
C TYR A 85 4.78 -16.22 -8.11
N ALA A 86 3.76 -16.64 -7.38
CA ALA A 86 3.34 -18.04 -7.34
C ALA A 86 2.38 -18.31 -8.51
N ALA A 87 2.50 -19.46 -9.17
CA ALA A 87 1.59 -19.86 -10.25
C ALA A 87 1.61 -21.38 -10.45
N ASP A 88 0.51 -21.95 -10.95
CA ASP A 88 0.33 -23.36 -11.25
C ASP A 88 0.38 -23.63 -12.75
N ASP A 89 1.36 -24.41 -13.22
CA ASP A 89 1.49 -24.80 -14.63
C ASP A 89 0.63 -26.01 -15.03
N GLY A 90 -0.19 -26.52 -14.10
CA GLY A 90 -1.04 -27.70 -14.27
C GLY A 90 -0.29 -29.03 -14.20
N ALA A 91 1.04 -29.02 -14.04
CA ALA A 91 1.87 -30.23 -13.98
C ALA A 91 2.59 -30.38 -12.63
N SER A 92 3.04 -29.27 -12.05
CA SER A 92 3.81 -29.21 -10.82
C SER A 92 3.08 -28.53 -9.66
N GLY A 93 1.80 -28.20 -9.83
CA GLY A 93 1.07 -27.40 -8.85
C GLY A 93 1.63 -25.99 -8.74
N SER A 94 1.19 -25.26 -7.71
CA SER A 94 1.67 -23.89 -7.47
C SER A 94 3.11 -23.88 -6.99
N GLU A 95 4.00 -23.24 -7.76
CA GLU A 95 5.43 -23.09 -7.50
C GLU A 95 5.87 -21.63 -7.68
N LEU A 96 7.12 -21.30 -7.30
CA LEU A 96 7.65 -19.95 -7.45
C LEU A 96 8.16 -19.73 -8.88
N TRP A 97 7.62 -18.71 -9.56
CA TRP A 97 8.01 -18.30 -10.91
C TRP A 97 8.69 -16.93 -10.90
N VAL A 98 9.49 -16.69 -11.94
CA VAL A 98 10.17 -15.42 -12.16
C VAL A 98 10.21 -15.05 -13.64
N THR A 99 10.06 -13.76 -13.92
CA THR A 99 10.34 -13.14 -15.22
C THR A 99 11.34 -11.98 -15.05
N ASP A 100 12.18 -11.72 -16.06
CA ASP A 100 13.35 -10.85 -15.95
C ASP A 100 13.09 -9.36 -16.25
N GLY A 101 11.82 -8.95 -16.28
CA GLY A 101 11.43 -7.55 -16.44
C GLY A 101 11.65 -6.96 -17.84
N ILE A 102 12.22 -7.74 -18.77
CA ILE A 102 12.64 -7.30 -20.12
C ILE A 102 12.11 -8.28 -21.18
N ASN A 103 12.26 -9.58 -20.95
CA ASN A 103 11.79 -10.64 -21.82
C ASN A 103 10.43 -11.14 -21.30
N THR A 104 9.47 -11.29 -22.21
CA THR A 104 8.17 -11.89 -21.95
C THR A 104 8.31 -13.42 -21.89
N ALA A 105 9.09 -13.91 -20.95
CA ALA A 105 9.22 -15.33 -20.69
C ALA A 105 9.39 -15.56 -19.20
N SER A 106 8.56 -16.44 -18.66
CA SER A 106 8.60 -16.83 -17.27
C SER A 106 9.28 -18.18 -17.14
N ARG A 107 10.00 -18.35 -16.03
CA ARG A 107 10.58 -19.65 -15.66
C ARG A 107 10.31 -19.95 -14.20
N ARG A 108 10.10 -21.23 -13.91
CA ARG A 108 10.05 -21.72 -12.54
C ARG A 108 11.43 -21.51 -11.92
N VAL A 109 11.45 -20.95 -10.71
CA VAL A 109 12.69 -20.69 -9.98
C VAL A 109 13.29 -22.00 -9.48
N LYS A 110 12.46 -22.84 -8.88
CA LYS A 110 12.79 -24.17 -8.35
C LYS A 110 11.50 -24.97 -8.19
N ASP A 111 11.57 -26.27 -8.44
CA ASP A 111 10.53 -27.22 -8.05
C ASP A 111 10.73 -27.57 -6.57
N VAL A 112 10.15 -26.76 -5.66
CA VAL A 112 10.39 -26.93 -4.22
C VAL A 112 9.72 -28.22 -3.74
N ARG A 113 8.54 -28.54 -4.25
CA ARG A 113 7.84 -29.81 -3.97
C ARG A 113 7.47 -30.52 -5.27
N PRO A 114 8.29 -31.48 -5.70
CA PRO A 114 8.02 -32.25 -6.92
C PRO A 114 6.65 -32.94 -6.90
N GLY A 115 5.90 -32.75 -7.99
CA GLY A 115 4.61 -33.39 -8.26
C GLY A 115 3.44 -32.40 -8.26
N ALA A 116 2.24 -32.88 -8.59
CA ALA A 116 1.08 -32.03 -8.87
C ALA A 116 0.52 -31.23 -7.67
N TYR A 117 1.06 -31.40 -6.47
CA TYR A 117 0.63 -30.64 -5.29
C TYR A 117 1.32 -29.26 -5.20
N GLY A 118 2.55 -29.13 -5.70
CA GLY A 118 3.35 -27.90 -5.60
C GLY A 118 3.66 -27.45 -4.17
N SER A 119 4.52 -26.46 -4.05
CA SER A 119 4.98 -25.93 -2.77
C SER A 119 4.11 -24.82 -2.19
N THR A 120 3.12 -24.33 -2.96
CA THR A 120 2.19 -23.25 -2.58
C THR A 120 2.90 -22.02 -2.00
N PRO A 121 3.81 -21.36 -2.75
CA PRO A 121 4.53 -20.18 -2.26
C PRO A 121 3.57 -19.06 -1.85
N ARG A 122 3.72 -18.54 -0.64
CA ARG A 122 2.89 -17.46 -0.09
C ARG A 122 3.73 -16.43 0.66
N PHE A 123 3.13 -15.28 0.97
CA PHE A 123 3.78 -14.18 1.70
C PHE A 123 5.08 -13.69 1.05
N LEU A 124 5.12 -13.63 -0.29
CA LEU A 124 6.27 -13.12 -1.05
C LEU A 124 6.63 -11.71 -0.56
N THR A 125 7.84 -11.57 -0.01
CA THR A 125 8.30 -10.38 0.69
C THR A 125 9.73 -10.06 0.27
N ARG A 126 9.96 -8.86 -0.26
CA ARG A 126 11.29 -8.38 -0.60
C ARG A 126 12.04 -7.94 0.66
N MET A 127 13.24 -8.48 0.88
CA MET A 127 14.20 -7.93 1.85
C MET A 127 15.55 -7.69 1.16
N GLY A 128 15.89 -6.43 0.94
CA GLY A 128 17.07 -6.05 0.16
C GLY A 128 16.95 -6.51 -1.31
N GLY A 129 17.96 -7.24 -1.79
CA GLY A 129 18.00 -7.81 -3.15
C GLY A 129 17.51 -9.26 -3.25
N ARG A 130 16.75 -9.74 -2.26
CA ARG A 130 16.29 -11.13 -2.19
C ARG A 130 14.79 -11.19 -1.91
N LEU A 131 14.18 -12.29 -2.35
CA LEU A 131 12.81 -12.63 -2.02
C LEU A 131 12.80 -13.59 -0.84
N PHE A 132 11.92 -13.34 0.13
CA PHE A 132 11.53 -14.27 1.19
C PHE A 132 10.10 -14.71 0.95
N PHE A 133 9.79 -15.96 1.22
CA PHE A 133 8.45 -16.52 1.02
C PHE A 133 8.29 -17.76 1.88
N VAL A 134 7.05 -18.20 2.07
CA VAL A 134 6.71 -19.43 2.78
C VAL A 134 6.34 -20.49 1.77
N ALA A 135 6.88 -21.69 1.91
CA ALA A 135 6.61 -22.81 1.00
C ALA A 135 6.77 -24.16 1.73
N ASP A 136 6.04 -25.17 1.26
CA ASP A 136 6.09 -26.55 1.75
C ASP A 136 6.83 -27.46 0.77
N ASP A 137 7.93 -28.08 1.19
CA ASP A 137 8.69 -29.04 0.38
C ASP A 137 8.15 -30.48 0.45
N GLY A 138 7.05 -30.69 1.17
CA GLY A 138 6.41 -31.98 1.39
C GLY A 138 7.06 -32.86 2.47
N ALA A 139 8.20 -32.44 3.04
CA ALA A 139 8.91 -33.16 4.09
C ALA A 139 8.93 -32.40 5.43
N ARG A 140 9.02 -31.08 5.38
CA ARG A 140 9.17 -30.18 6.53
C ARG A 140 7.95 -29.28 6.75
N GLY A 141 6.89 -29.45 5.97
CA GLY A 141 5.74 -28.58 6.02
C GLY A 141 6.08 -27.15 5.56
N PRO A 142 5.16 -26.19 5.75
CA PRO A 142 5.37 -24.80 5.38
C PRO A 142 6.45 -24.14 6.26
N GLU A 143 7.54 -23.70 5.63
CA GLU A 143 8.69 -23.09 6.29
C GLU A 143 9.14 -21.81 5.57
N LEU A 144 10.09 -21.07 6.15
CA LEU A 144 10.62 -19.85 5.55
C LEU A 144 11.72 -20.18 4.52
N TRP A 145 11.50 -19.74 3.28
CA TRP A 145 12.43 -19.86 2.17
C TRP A 145 12.94 -18.50 1.72
N LEU A 146 14.08 -18.52 1.04
CA LEU A 146 14.65 -17.36 0.36
C LEU A 146 14.93 -17.71 -1.09
N SER A 147 14.98 -16.70 -1.97
CA SER A 147 15.43 -16.83 -3.35
C SER A 147 16.16 -15.56 -3.82
N ASP A 148 17.18 -15.76 -4.67
CA ASP A 148 17.80 -14.70 -5.48
C ASP A 148 17.32 -14.73 -6.94
N GLY A 149 16.31 -15.56 -7.26
CA GLY A 149 15.83 -15.80 -8.61
C GLY A 149 16.42 -17.03 -9.28
N THR A 150 17.45 -17.66 -8.72
CA THR A 150 18.05 -18.89 -9.26
C THR A 150 17.64 -20.13 -8.47
N GLU A 151 17.71 -21.30 -9.11
CA GLU A 151 17.43 -22.56 -8.44
C GLU A 151 18.40 -22.81 -7.26
N GLN A 152 19.70 -22.54 -7.48
CA GLN A 152 20.76 -22.72 -6.48
C GLN A 152 20.63 -21.74 -5.30
N GLY A 153 20.24 -20.50 -5.58
CA GLY A 153 19.99 -19.49 -4.58
C GLY A 153 18.62 -19.61 -3.92
N THR A 154 17.81 -20.61 -4.27
CA THR A 154 16.52 -20.89 -3.64
C THR A 154 16.65 -21.98 -2.59
N VAL A 155 16.70 -21.55 -1.32
CA VAL A 155 17.05 -22.40 -0.19
C VAL A 155 16.15 -22.14 1.02
N LEU A 156 15.99 -23.16 1.85
CA LEU A 156 15.37 -23.05 3.15
C LEU A 156 16.20 -22.13 4.04
N VAL A 157 15.58 -21.12 4.65
CA VAL A 157 16.27 -20.22 5.59
C VAL A 157 16.56 -20.98 6.89
N ALA A 158 15.53 -21.59 7.47
CA ALA A 158 15.61 -22.43 8.66
C ALA A 158 14.41 -23.40 8.70
N ASP A 159 14.63 -24.60 9.24
CA ASP A 159 13.57 -25.54 9.62
C ASP A 159 13.15 -25.20 11.06
N ILE A 160 12.11 -24.37 11.20
CA ILE A 160 11.69 -23.86 12.51
C ILE A 160 11.04 -24.96 13.33
N ARG A 161 10.14 -25.73 12.73
CA ARG A 161 9.49 -26.88 13.36
C ARG A 161 9.78 -28.15 12.58
N ARG A 162 10.58 -29.02 13.22
CA ARG A 162 10.94 -30.31 12.63
C ARG A 162 9.70 -31.16 12.28
N GLY A 163 9.69 -31.68 11.07
CA GLY A 163 8.71 -32.64 10.57
C GLY A 163 7.62 -32.01 9.71
N ALA A 164 6.71 -32.83 9.20
CA ALA A 164 5.76 -32.42 8.15
C ALA A 164 4.70 -31.37 8.55
N GLN A 165 4.65 -30.97 9.83
CA GLN A 165 3.74 -29.91 10.27
C GLN A 165 4.26 -28.52 9.91
N GLY A 166 5.59 -28.31 9.93
CA GLY A 166 6.22 -27.02 9.65
C GLY A 166 5.89 -25.90 10.66
N GLY A 167 6.71 -24.86 10.66
CA GLY A 167 6.56 -23.69 11.53
C GLY A 167 5.43 -22.76 11.09
N ALA A 168 4.97 -22.90 9.85
CA ALA A 168 3.97 -22.07 9.19
C ALA A 168 4.16 -20.57 9.44
N PRO A 169 5.28 -19.96 8.98
CA PRO A 169 5.52 -18.54 9.14
C PRO A 169 4.39 -17.68 8.56
N ASP A 170 4.12 -16.54 9.20
CA ASP A 170 3.02 -15.63 8.84
C ASP A 170 3.38 -14.17 9.15
N GLY A 171 2.74 -13.21 8.48
CA GLY A 171 2.94 -11.77 8.73
C GLY A 171 4.36 -11.26 8.45
N LEU A 172 5.00 -11.75 7.38
CA LEU A 172 6.37 -11.38 7.01
C LEU A 172 6.53 -9.86 6.82
N THR A 173 7.29 -9.24 7.73
CA THR A 173 7.45 -7.78 7.82
C THR A 173 8.92 -7.40 7.94
N VAL A 174 9.41 -6.60 6.99
CA VAL A 174 10.81 -6.13 7.01
C VAL A 174 10.93 -4.91 7.90
N VAL A 175 11.87 -4.94 8.85
CA VAL A 175 12.24 -3.78 9.67
C VAL A 175 13.75 -3.61 9.62
N GLY A 176 14.21 -2.59 8.89
CA GLY A 176 15.63 -2.38 8.62
C GLY A 176 16.22 -3.55 7.82
N ALA A 177 17.21 -4.24 8.40
CA ALA A 177 17.90 -5.37 7.76
C ALA A 177 17.44 -6.75 8.27
N ARG A 178 16.29 -6.81 8.94
CA ARG A 178 15.71 -8.04 9.49
C ARG A 178 14.30 -8.24 8.98
N LEU A 179 13.91 -9.50 8.83
CA LEU A 179 12.54 -9.92 8.58
C LEU A 179 11.95 -10.44 9.88
N TYR A 180 10.82 -9.89 10.29
CA TYR A 180 10.01 -10.33 11.43
C TYR A 180 8.78 -11.07 10.93
N PHE A 181 8.35 -12.09 11.67
CA PHE A 181 7.20 -12.93 11.32
C PHE A 181 6.76 -13.72 12.54
N THR A 182 5.58 -14.33 12.50
CA THR A 182 5.13 -15.26 13.55
C THR A 182 5.32 -16.70 13.08
N ALA A 183 5.69 -17.62 13.98
CA ALA A 183 5.84 -19.04 13.66
C ALA A 183 5.71 -19.91 14.92
N ASP A 184 5.34 -21.19 14.74
CA ASP A 184 5.19 -22.18 15.82
C ASP A 184 6.27 -23.27 15.72
N ASP A 185 7.21 -23.31 16.67
CA ASP A 185 8.27 -24.34 16.73
C ASP A 185 7.82 -25.67 17.34
N GLY A 186 6.55 -25.79 17.74
CA GLY A 186 5.97 -26.95 18.40
C GLY A 186 6.32 -27.06 19.89
N VAL A 187 7.01 -26.07 20.47
CA VAL A 187 7.42 -26.03 21.88
C VAL A 187 6.83 -24.81 22.58
N HIS A 188 6.94 -23.63 21.98
CA HIS A 188 6.51 -22.35 22.57
C HIS A 188 5.15 -21.87 22.00
N GLY A 189 4.57 -22.60 21.03
CA GLY A 189 3.41 -22.13 20.29
C GLY A 189 3.80 -21.03 19.28
N ARG A 190 2.79 -20.34 18.72
CA ARG A 190 3.01 -19.29 17.74
C ARG A 190 3.50 -18.01 18.42
N GLU A 191 4.75 -17.65 18.14
CA GLU A 191 5.45 -16.51 18.76
C GLU A 191 6.12 -15.62 17.70
N LEU A 192 6.75 -14.51 18.13
CA LEU A 192 7.47 -13.59 17.22
C LEU A 192 8.91 -14.07 16.96
N TRP A 193 9.22 -14.29 15.69
CA TRP A 193 10.53 -14.67 15.19
C TRP A 193 11.15 -13.54 14.37
N SER A 194 12.48 -13.59 14.24
CA SER A 194 13.18 -12.75 13.26
C SER A 194 14.34 -13.49 12.60
N THR A 195 14.68 -13.09 11.38
CA THR A 195 15.84 -13.58 10.64
C THR A 195 16.62 -12.44 9.98
N ASP A 196 17.93 -12.65 9.80
CA ASP A 196 18.78 -11.87 8.90
C ASP A 196 18.94 -12.50 7.51
N GLY A 197 18.21 -13.60 7.25
CA GLY A 197 18.31 -14.40 6.03
C GLY A 197 19.29 -15.57 6.11
N THR A 198 19.80 -15.88 7.31
CA THR A 198 20.63 -17.06 7.57
C THR A 198 20.00 -17.97 8.63
N ALA A 199 20.26 -19.27 8.55
CA ALA A 199 19.78 -20.23 9.56
C ALA A 199 20.22 -19.87 10.99
N LYS A 200 21.43 -19.32 11.15
CA LYS A 200 21.97 -18.92 12.46
C LYS A 200 21.32 -17.65 13.01
N GLY A 201 20.92 -16.73 12.12
CA GLY A 201 20.28 -15.48 12.49
C GLY A 201 18.76 -15.58 12.62
N THR A 202 18.17 -16.74 12.30
CA THR A 202 16.76 -17.06 12.54
C THR A 202 16.55 -17.53 13.97
N GLN A 203 15.82 -16.75 14.74
CA GLN A 203 15.63 -17.00 16.17
C GLN A 203 14.32 -16.42 16.68
N LEU A 204 13.79 -17.06 17.73
CA LEU A 204 12.74 -16.52 18.56
C LEU A 204 13.21 -15.18 19.14
N THR A 205 12.46 -14.11 18.86
CA THR A 205 12.85 -12.75 19.28
C THR A 205 12.39 -12.48 20.69
N GLN A 206 11.12 -12.78 20.96
CA GLN A 206 10.49 -12.56 22.25
C GLN A 206 9.36 -13.57 22.41
N GLU A 207 9.32 -14.19 23.58
CA GLU A 207 8.15 -14.94 24.06
C GLU A 207 7.22 -13.92 24.71
N PHE A 208 6.05 -13.68 24.11
CA PHE A 208 5.09 -12.70 24.65
C PHE A 208 4.15 -13.34 25.68
N ALA A 209 3.92 -14.66 25.62
CA ALA A 209 3.24 -15.44 26.65
C ALA A 209 3.97 -16.77 26.92
N PRO A 210 4.40 -17.07 28.17
CA PRO A 210 5.07 -18.33 28.46
C PRO A 210 4.14 -19.55 28.34
N GLY A 211 4.59 -20.58 27.60
CA GLY A 211 3.89 -21.86 27.47
C GLY A 211 2.94 -21.95 26.27
N PRO A 212 2.17 -23.05 26.11
CA PRO A 212 1.41 -23.34 24.88
C PRO A 212 0.19 -22.42 24.64
N GLY A 213 -0.06 -21.45 25.54
CA GLY A 213 -1.09 -20.44 25.35
C GLY A 213 -0.58 -19.36 24.41
N SER A 214 -0.68 -19.60 23.10
CA SER A 214 -0.24 -18.63 22.11
C SER A 214 -1.07 -17.35 22.19
N LEU A 215 -0.38 -16.21 22.23
CA LEU A 215 -1.01 -14.96 21.84
C LEU A 215 -1.29 -15.05 20.34
N PHE A 216 -2.50 -14.68 19.93
CA PHE A 216 -2.70 -14.41 18.52
C PHE A 216 -1.99 -13.09 18.24
N LEU A 217 -0.92 -13.16 17.45
CA LEU A 217 -0.14 -12.01 17.01
C LEU A 217 -0.58 -11.66 15.59
N ASP A 218 -0.98 -10.42 15.37
CA ASP A 218 -1.50 -9.94 14.10
C ASP A 218 -0.99 -8.52 13.78
N ASP A 219 -1.22 -8.10 12.54
CA ASP A 219 -0.96 -6.75 12.03
C ASP A 219 0.49 -6.26 12.26
N LEU A 220 1.47 -7.14 12.00
CA LEU A 220 2.89 -6.78 12.07
C LEU A 220 3.18 -5.65 11.08
N THR A 221 3.62 -4.51 11.62
CA THR A 221 3.75 -3.27 10.86
C THR A 221 5.11 -2.62 11.10
N GLU A 222 5.86 -2.37 10.01
CA GLU A 222 7.07 -1.54 10.07
C GLU A 222 6.67 -0.10 10.41
N TRP A 223 7.32 0.47 11.42
CA TRP A 223 7.09 1.85 11.81
C TRP A 223 8.42 2.54 12.16
N ASN A 224 9.03 3.18 11.17
CA ASN A 224 10.22 4.02 11.35
C ASN A 224 11.38 3.30 12.06
N GLY A 225 11.69 2.08 11.61
CA GLY A 225 12.72 1.21 12.17
C GLY A 225 12.28 0.43 13.42
N LYS A 226 10.98 0.45 13.74
CA LYS A 226 10.35 -0.32 14.81
C LYS A 226 9.36 -1.30 14.21
N LEU A 227 8.98 -2.30 15.00
CA LEU A 227 7.86 -3.18 14.69
C LEU A 227 6.70 -2.84 15.62
N ALA A 228 5.58 -2.39 15.08
CA ALA A 228 4.30 -2.37 15.78
C ALA A 228 3.57 -3.69 15.54
N LEU A 229 2.87 -4.21 16.54
CA LEU A 229 2.11 -5.46 16.42
C LEU A 229 0.97 -5.51 17.44
N VAL A 230 -0.09 -6.23 17.07
CA VAL A 230 -1.25 -6.44 17.94
C VAL A 230 -1.17 -7.84 18.53
N ALA A 231 -1.34 -7.93 19.84
CA ALA A 231 -1.37 -9.19 20.57
C ALA A 231 -2.72 -9.35 21.28
N TYR A 232 -3.39 -10.47 21.01
CA TYR A 232 -4.68 -10.84 21.58
C TYR A 232 -4.52 -11.98 22.58
N SER A 233 -5.17 -11.84 23.73
CA SER A 233 -5.30 -12.87 24.76
C SER A 233 -6.75 -12.97 25.24
N GLU A 234 -7.05 -14.00 26.03
CA GLU A 234 -8.37 -14.14 26.68
C GLU A 234 -8.73 -12.95 27.58
N ALA A 235 -7.75 -12.17 28.03
CA ALA A 235 -7.95 -11.07 28.96
C ALA A 235 -7.86 -9.68 28.32
N SER A 236 -7.14 -9.52 27.21
CA SER A 236 -6.83 -8.20 26.66
C SER A 236 -6.38 -8.22 25.21
N VAL A 237 -6.60 -7.10 24.52
CA VAL A 237 -5.92 -6.75 23.28
C VAL A 237 -4.90 -5.67 23.55
N THR A 238 -3.68 -5.84 23.03
CA THR A 238 -2.55 -4.95 23.32
C THR A 238 -1.81 -4.56 22.05
N LEU A 239 -1.56 -3.26 21.88
CA LEU A 239 -0.63 -2.76 20.87
C LEU A 239 0.76 -2.68 21.48
N TRP A 240 1.70 -3.42 20.91
CA TRP A 240 3.10 -3.41 21.28
C TRP A 240 3.92 -2.68 20.23
N VAL A 241 5.01 -2.06 20.67
CA VAL A 241 6.10 -1.62 19.79
C VAL A 241 7.42 -2.20 20.25
N LEU A 242 8.15 -2.79 19.31
CA LEU A 242 9.47 -3.37 19.49
C LEU A 242 10.52 -2.52 18.77
N GLU A 243 11.53 -2.08 19.50
CA GLU A 243 12.66 -1.34 18.97
C GLU A 243 13.68 -2.33 18.36
N ALA A 244 13.68 -2.48 17.03
CA ALA A 244 14.43 -3.54 16.34
C ALA A 244 15.93 -3.59 16.67
N ARG A 245 16.56 -2.43 16.94
CA ARG A 245 18.00 -2.36 17.28
C ARG A 245 18.32 -2.84 18.70
N SER A 246 17.41 -2.64 19.64
CA SER A 246 17.66 -2.91 21.06
C SER A 246 16.92 -4.14 21.58
N GLY A 247 15.89 -4.61 20.86
CA GLY A 247 14.97 -5.63 21.35
C GLY A 247 14.03 -5.13 22.45
N ALA A 248 14.05 -3.83 22.79
CA ALA A 248 13.18 -3.29 23.82
C ALA A 248 11.73 -3.23 23.32
N ALA A 249 10.82 -3.91 24.04
CA ALA A 249 9.40 -3.88 23.78
C ALA A 249 8.66 -2.99 24.80
N ARG A 250 7.60 -2.32 24.35
CA ARG A 250 6.68 -1.58 25.23
C ARG A 250 5.24 -1.68 24.74
N VAL A 251 4.30 -1.65 25.66
CA VAL A 251 2.86 -1.54 25.36
C VAL A 251 2.52 -0.08 25.11
N LEU A 252 1.82 0.24 24.02
CA LEU A 252 1.30 1.58 23.71
C LEU A 252 -0.18 1.74 24.02
N PHE A 253 -0.94 0.64 23.93
CA PHE A 253 -2.36 0.59 24.19
C PHE A 253 -2.72 -0.78 24.80
N ARG A 254 -3.71 -0.79 25.71
CA ARG A 254 -4.30 -2.01 26.27
C ARG A 254 -5.80 -1.83 26.40
N GLY A 255 -6.55 -2.63 25.66
CA GLY A 255 -8.00 -2.78 25.77
C GLY A 255 -8.38 -4.12 26.39
N PRO A 256 -9.66 -4.28 26.78
CA PRO A 256 -10.20 -5.59 27.16
C PRO A 256 -10.22 -6.58 25.99
N ALA A 257 -10.48 -7.86 26.26
CA ALA A 257 -10.41 -8.95 25.25
C ALA A 257 -11.37 -8.83 24.06
N TRP A 258 -12.42 -8.01 24.18
CA TRP A 258 -13.45 -7.78 23.17
C TRP A 258 -13.19 -6.53 22.31
N THR A 259 -12.04 -5.87 22.51
CA THR A 259 -11.58 -4.79 21.64
C THR A 259 -11.14 -5.35 20.28
N ALA A 260 -11.61 -4.76 19.20
CA ALA A 260 -10.97 -4.91 17.89
C ALA A 260 -10.01 -3.74 17.67
N LEU A 261 -8.73 -4.04 17.43
CA LEU A 261 -7.70 -3.07 17.12
C LEU A 261 -7.05 -3.48 15.80
N PHE A 262 -7.01 -2.57 14.82
CA PHE A 262 -6.62 -2.90 13.45
C PHE A 262 -6.14 -1.65 12.68
N ALA A 263 -5.71 -1.86 11.44
CA ALA A 263 -5.29 -0.82 10.50
C ALA A 263 -4.11 0.01 11.04
N LEU A 264 -3.09 -0.66 11.59
CA LEU A 264 -1.85 0.00 11.99
C LEU A 264 -1.20 0.72 10.79
N THR A 265 -1.25 2.04 10.79
CA THR A 265 -0.88 2.87 9.64
C THR A 265 0.15 3.93 10.03
N PRO A 266 1.44 3.68 9.73
CA PRO A 266 2.48 4.68 9.87
C PRO A 266 2.21 5.89 8.97
N ALA A 267 2.37 7.10 9.49
CA ALA A 267 2.27 8.32 8.68
C ALA A 267 3.27 9.37 9.15
N GLY A 268 3.84 10.11 8.20
CA GLY A 268 4.97 10.99 8.45
C GLY A 268 6.17 10.23 9.03
N ASN A 269 6.92 10.89 9.92
CA ASN A 269 8.17 10.35 10.48
C ASN A 269 8.04 9.79 11.90
N ASP A 270 6.86 9.89 12.53
CA ASP A 270 6.73 9.70 13.98
C ASP A 270 5.37 9.19 14.46
N ARG A 271 4.34 9.16 13.61
CA ARG A 271 2.99 8.74 14.00
C ARG A 271 2.66 7.34 13.54
N LEU A 272 1.84 6.68 14.34
CA LEU A 272 1.10 5.48 13.99
C LEU A 272 -0.38 5.76 14.25
N PHE A 273 -1.19 5.71 13.19
CA PHE A 273 -2.64 5.73 13.27
C PHE A 273 -3.16 4.30 13.37
N PHE A 274 -4.31 4.12 14.02
CA PHE A 274 -4.97 2.83 14.12
C PHE A 274 -6.43 3.02 14.50
N LEU A 275 -7.23 1.99 14.25
CA LEU A 275 -8.65 1.97 14.58
C LEU A 275 -8.90 1.10 15.79
N VAL A 276 -9.81 1.54 16.65
CA VAL A 276 -10.24 0.81 17.84
C VAL A 276 -11.75 0.76 17.86
N ASP A 277 -12.31 -0.44 17.75
CA ASP A 277 -13.69 -0.72 18.11
C ASP A 277 -13.71 -1.37 19.49
N MET A 278 -14.50 -0.78 20.38
CA MET A 278 -14.72 -1.27 21.74
C MET A 278 -16.02 -2.09 21.81
N GLY A 279 -16.26 -2.94 20.81
CA GLY A 279 -17.38 -3.89 20.72
C GLY A 279 -18.75 -3.26 20.44
N LEU A 280 -18.77 -2.11 19.79
CA LEU A 280 -19.99 -1.39 19.41
C LEU A 280 -20.33 -1.52 17.93
N GLY A 281 -19.44 -2.12 17.12
CA GLY A 281 -19.60 -2.15 15.66
C GLY A 281 -19.29 -0.81 15.00
N GLU A 282 -18.64 0.11 15.73
CA GLU A 282 -18.19 1.43 15.26
C GLU A 282 -16.74 1.64 15.72
N ALA A 283 -15.97 2.45 15.01
CA ALA A 283 -14.54 2.60 15.28
C ALA A 283 -14.13 4.04 15.60
N ASP A 284 -13.28 4.16 16.62
CA ASP A 284 -12.54 5.38 16.90
C ASP A 284 -11.23 5.38 16.11
N LEU A 285 -10.89 6.52 15.51
CA LEU A 285 -9.55 6.78 15.02
C LEU A 285 -8.65 7.17 16.18
N TRP A 286 -7.54 6.46 16.35
CA TRP A 286 -6.50 6.72 17.35
C TRP A 286 -5.19 7.10 16.69
N VAL A 287 -4.32 7.75 17.46
CA VAL A 287 -2.95 8.06 17.04
C VAL A 287 -1.98 7.87 18.21
N THR A 288 -0.73 7.52 17.90
CA THR A 288 0.37 7.52 18.86
C THR A 288 1.67 8.09 18.30
N TRP A 289 2.48 8.70 19.18
CA TRP A 289 3.87 9.12 18.93
C TRP A 289 4.90 8.19 19.61
N GLY A 290 4.51 6.95 19.90
CA GLY A 290 5.43 5.90 20.38
C GLY A 290 5.66 5.88 21.88
N LEU A 291 4.85 6.61 22.64
CA LEU A 291 4.80 6.56 24.10
C LEU A 291 3.35 6.38 24.56
N PRO A 292 3.09 5.63 25.65
CA PRO A 292 1.73 5.41 26.13
C PRO A 292 0.96 6.69 26.46
N LEU A 293 1.65 7.70 27.03
CA LEU A 293 1.06 9.00 27.35
C LEU A 293 0.76 9.86 26.12
N LEU A 294 1.27 9.47 24.96
CA LEU A 294 1.03 10.11 23.66
C LEU A 294 0.22 9.20 22.75
N THR A 295 -0.59 8.29 23.33
CA THR A 295 -1.53 7.43 22.63
C THR A 295 -2.94 7.80 23.07
N PHE A 296 -3.79 8.30 22.16
CA PHE A 296 -5.13 8.77 22.51
C PHE A 296 -6.09 8.70 21.32
N PRO A 297 -7.41 8.64 21.59
CA PRO A 297 -8.43 8.71 20.55
C PRO A 297 -8.46 10.12 19.96
N VAL A 298 -8.68 10.20 18.65
CA VAL A 298 -8.77 11.44 17.89
C VAL A 298 -10.22 11.76 17.53
N LEU A 299 -10.99 10.81 17.01
CA LEU A 299 -12.39 11.03 16.70
C LEU A 299 -13.13 9.70 16.58
N HIS A 300 -14.37 9.69 17.03
CA HIS A 300 -15.30 8.58 16.85
C HIS A 300 -16.03 8.70 15.50
N PHE A 301 -16.13 7.60 14.76
CA PHE A 301 -16.85 7.54 13.49
C PHE A 301 -18.00 6.53 13.57
N PRO A 302 -19.27 6.99 13.45
CA PRO A 302 -20.41 6.09 13.45
C PRO A 302 -20.58 5.38 12.10
N GLY A 303 -21.32 4.28 12.10
CA GLY A 303 -21.57 3.49 10.90
C GLY A 303 -20.39 2.58 10.52
N ASP A 304 -20.14 2.42 9.21
CA ASP A 304 -19.06 1.58 8.71
C ASP A 304 -17.69 2.11 9.15
N TYR A 305 -16.74 1.20 9.35
CA TYR A 305 -15.42 1.57 9.82
C TYR A 305 -14.71 2.50 8.84
N PRO A 306 -13.90 3.46 9.34
CA PRO A 306 -12.98 4.17 8.49
C PRO A 306 -12.16 3.18 7.66
N SER A 307 -12.21 3.29 6.34
CA SER A 307 -11.57 2.32 5.45
C SER A 307 -10.28 2.87 4.86
N GLU A 308 -9.33 1.96 4.59
CA GLU A 308 -8.11 2.25 3.81
C GLU A 308 -7.35 3.49 4.31
N LEU A 309 -6.96 3.50 5.60
CA LEU A 309 -6.10 4.57 6.14
C LEU A 309 -4.82 4.70 5.26
N THR A 310 -4.80 5.74 4.43
CA THR A 310 -3.78 5.92 3.39
C THR A 310 -2.90 7.10 3.75
N PRO A 311 -1.61 6.87 4.07
CA PRO A 311 -0.71 7.94 4.45
C PRO A 311 -0.35 8.82 3.24
N LEU A 312 -0.52 10.13 3.39
CA LEU A 312 -0.04 11.15 2.45
C LEU A 312 0.63 12.28 3.24
N GLY A 313 1.96 12.30 3.16
CA GLY A 313 2.79 13.20 3.97
C GLY A 313 2.62 12.91 5.46
N ASN A 314 2.09 13.90 6.18
CA ASN A 314 1.92 13.87 7.63
C ASN A 314 0.48 13.55 8.09
N ALA A 315 -0.38 13.14 7.17
CA ALA A 315 -1.78 12.83 7.44
C ALA A 315 -2.14 11.45 6.88
N VAL A 316 -3.24 10.89 7.39
CA VAL A 316 -3.94 9.76 6.78
C VAL A 316 -5.22 10.25 6.13
N TYR A 317 -5.56 9.66 4.99
CA TYR A 317 -6.81 9.85 4.25
C TYR A 317 -7.58 8.55 4.24
N PHE A 318 -8.91 8.63 4.32
CA PHE A 318 -9.77 7.45 4.47
C PHE A 318 -11.21 7.78 4.13
N MET A 319 -12.03 6.78 3.85
CA MET A 319 -13.48 6.94 3.81
C MET A 319 -14.03 6.84 5.23
N ALA A 320 -14.99 7.70 5.60
CA ALA A 320 -15.74 7.54 6.85
C ALA A 320 -17.13 8.18 6.78
N GLY A 321 -18.04 7.69 7.64
CA GLY A 321 -19.42 8.17 7.76
C GLY A 321 -20.45 7.39 6.93
N ALA A 322 -20.05 6.30 6.27
CA ALA A 322 -20.98 5.43 5.55
C ALA A 322 -21.88 4.68 6.53
N GLU A 323 -23.09 4.32 6.09
CA GLU A 323 -23.95 3.41 6.84
C GLU A 323 -23.26 2.04 7.01
N GLY A 324 -23.30 1.50 8.22
CA GLY A 324 -22.68 0.23 8.56
C GLY A 324 -23.37 -0.95 7.88
N PHE A 325 -22.62 -2.04 7.68
CA PHE A 325 -23.13 -3.24 7.02
C PHE A 325 -24.33 -3.87 7.74
N PHE A 326 -24.42 -3.73 9.08
CA PHE A 326 -25.54 -4.25 9.87
C PHE A 326 -26.61 -3.18 10.15
N GLY A 327 -26.56 -2.04 9.45
CA GLY A 327 -27.54 -0.95 9.56
C GLY A 327 -27.22 0.06 10.66
N GLU A 328 -25.99 0.10 11.15
CA GLU A 328 -25.50 1.17 12.02
C GLU A 328 -25.60 2.52 11.27
N PRO A 329 -26.27 3.53 11.83
CA PRO A 329 -26.44 4.80 11.15
C PRO A 329 -25.08 5.50 11.01
N GLY A 330 -24.69 5.81 9.77
CA GLY A 330 -23.52 6.65 9.49
C GLY A 330 -23.79 8.15 9.73
N ASP A 331 -23.03 9.01 9.06
CA ASP A 331 -23.29 10.45 9.04
C ASP A 331 -24.61 10.75 8.30
N LEU A 332 -25.64 11.14 9.04
CA LEU A 332 -26.98 11.42 8.51
C LEU A 332 -27.06 12.72 7.68
N LEU A 333 -26.00 13.52 7.62
CA LEU A 333 -25.95 14.78 6.86
C LEU A 333 -25.19 14.60 5.55
N HIS A 334 -24.10 13.84 5.55
CA HIS A 334 -23.16 13.75 4.42
C HIS A 334 -22.90 12.33 3.93
N GLY A 335 -23.30 11.29 4.67
CA GLY A 335 -22.93 9.91 4.36
C GLY A 335 -21.42 9.66 4.39
N GLY A 336 -21.00 8.59 3.71
CA GLY A 336 -19.61 8.13 3.63
C GLY A 336 -18.80 8.89 2.59
N GLU A 337 -17.87 9.72 3.05
CA GLU A 337 -17.11 10.68 2.25
C GLU A 337 -15.60 10.57 2.48
N LEU A 338 -14.81 11.38 1.75
CA LEU A 338 -13.36 11.43 1.94
C LEU A 338 -13.01 12.28 3.17
N TRP A 339 -12.32 11.68 4.12
CA TRP A 339 -11.81 12.32 5.33
C TRP A 339 -10.29 12.34 5.35
N LYS A 340 -9.75 13.23 6.18
CA LYS A 340 -8.33 13.26 6.52
C LYS A 340 -8.10 13.50 8.00
N SER A 341 -6.98 13.05 8.52
CA SER A 341 -6.51 13.35 9.88
C SER A 341 -5.00 13.55 9.94
N ASP A 342 -4.57 14.59 10.65
CA ASP A 342 -3.17 14.77 11.06
C ASP A 342 -2.90 14.27 12.49
N GLY A 343 -3.86 13.55 13.10
CA GLY A 343 -3.77 13.07 14.48
C GLY A 343 -4.23 14.08 15.53
N THR A 344 -4.71 15.25 15.12
CA THR A 344 -5.38 16.21 16.01
C THR A 344 -6.89 16.26 15.74
N HIS A 345 -7.68 16.60 16.75
CA HIS A 345 -9.13 16.83 16.57
C HIS A 345 -9.42 17.87 15.48
N MET A 346 -8.65 18.97 15.43
CA MET A 346 -8.88 20.05 14.45
C MET A 346 -8.46 19.68 13.03
N GLY A 347 -7.41 18.86 12.88
CA GLY A 347 -6.96 18.38 11.59
C GLY A 347 -7.73 17.15 11.09
N THR A 348 -8.59 16.56 11.93
CA THR A 348 -9.49 15.47 11.56
C THR A 348 -10.81 16.01 11.03
N ARG A 349 -10.98 15.99 9.71
CA ARG A 349 -12.13 16.59 9.04
C ARG A 349 -12.38 16.00 7.66
N MET A 350 -13.63 16.09 7.21
CA MET A 350 -14.02 15.80 5.84
C MET A 350 -13.25 16.71 4.88
N VAL A 351 -12.72 16.13 3.81
CA VAL A 351 -12.00 16.85 2.74
C VAL A 351 -13.00 17.53 1.83
N LYS A 352 -13.98 16.77 1.36
CA LYS A 352 -15.07 17.20 0.49
C LYS A 352 -16.26 16.26 0.68
N ASP A 353 -17.44 16.85 0.73
CA ASP A 353 -18.70 16.16 0.47
C ASP A 353 -18.79 15.98 -1.06
N VAL A 354 -18.26 14.85 -1.57
CA VAL A 354 -18.19 14.56 -3.00
C VAL A 354 -19.59 14.31 -3.55
N ARG A 355 -20.47 13.69 -2.75
CA ARG A 355 -21.87 13.48 -3.07
C ARG A 355 -22.78 14.28 -2.13
N PRO A 356 -23.12 15.53 -2.48
CA PRO A 356 -23.86 16.42 -1.60
C PRO A 356 -25.11 15.79 -0.94
N GLY A 357 -25.14 15.84 0.39
CA GLY A 357 -26.26 15.37 1.20
C GLY A 357 -26.04 13.97 1.80
N PRO A 358 -27.08 13.29 2.31
CA PRO A 358 -26.92 12.14 3.20
C PRO A 358 -26.51 10.84 2.50
N ARG A 359 -26.15 10.89 1.21
CA ARG A 359 -25.78 9.69 0.45
C ARG A 359 -24.28 9.65 0.28
N SER A 360 -23.68 8.51 0.57
CA SER A 360 -22.25 8.30 0.44
C SER A 360 -21.74 8.37 -1.00
N SER A 361 -20.56 8.96 -1.18
CA SER A 361 -19.71 8.83 -2.37
C SER A 361 -18.84 7.57 -2.38
N LEU A 362 -18.67 6.93 -1.22
CA LEU A 362 -17.90 5.68 -1.00
C LEU A 362 -16.48 5.69 -1.61
N PRO A 363 -15.60 6.65 -1.25
CA PRO A 363 -14.20 6.64 -1.67
C PRO A 363 -13.52 5.31 -1.37
N SER A 364 -12.80 4.76 -2.34
CA SER A 364 -12.10 3.47 -2.19
C SER A 364 -10.99 3.31 -3.21
N GLY A 365 -10.04 2.41 -2.93
CA GLY A 365 -8.82 2.25 -3.71
C GLY A 365 -7.87 3.44 -3.58
N LEU A 366 -7.82 4.06 -2.38
CA LEU A 366 -7.01 5.25 -2.11
C LEU A 366 -5.53 4.96 -2.41
N THR A 367 -4.97 5.71 -3.36
CA THR A 367 -3.61 5.52 -3.85
C THR A 367 -2.91 6.87 -3.98
N VAL A 368 -1.68 6.96 -3.46
CA VAL A 368 -0.87 8.19 -3.57
C VAL A 368 0.02 8.13 -4.80
N MET A 369 0.01 9.20 -5.58
CA MET A 369 0.93 9.43 -6.70
C MET A 369 1.32 10.91 -6.74
N ASP A 370 2.62 11.20 -6.76
CA ASP A 370 3.18 12.55 -6.86
C ASP A 370 2.59 13.57 -5.87
N GLY A 371 2.34 13.13 -4.63
CA GLY A 371 1.80 13.97 -3.57
C GLY A 371 0.30 14.25 -3.66
N GLN A 372 -0.42 13.59 -4.56
CA GLN A 372 -1.87 13.63 -4.67
C GLN A 372 -2.48 12.25 -4.37
N LEU A 373 -3.72 12.27 -3.89
CA LEU A 373 -4.53 11.07 -3.65
C LEU A 373 -5.41 10.79 -4.87
N TYR A 374 -5.47 9.54 -5.31
CA TYR A 374 -6.35 9.05 -6.36
C TYR A 374 -7.23 7.94 -5.79
N PHE A 375 -8.48 7.90 -6.18
CA PHE A 375 -9.47 6.97 -5.64
C PHE A 375 -10.68 6.89 -6.56
N ALA A 376 -11.58 5.95 -6.31
CA ALA A 376 -12.88 5.90 -6.98
C ALA A 376 -13.99 6.41 -6.06
N ALA A 377 -14.91 7.21 -6.59
CA ALA A 377 -16.06 7.75 -5.85
C ALA A 377 -17.22 8.12 -6.78
N ASP A 378 -18.43 8.19 -6.22
CA ASP A 378 -19.67 8.58 -6.91
C ASP A 378 -20.19 9.93 -6.42
N ASP A 379 -20.26 10.95 -7.28
CA ASP A 379 -20.81 12.27 -6.94
C ASP A 379 -22.34 12.35 -7.11
N GLY A 380 -22.98 11.25 -7.51
CA GLY A 380 -24.40 11.15 -7.80
C GLY A 380 -24.81 11.71 -9.16
N VAL A 381 -23.85 12.18 -9.97
CA VAL A 381 -24.06 12.72 -11.33
C VAL A 381 -23.36 11.87 -12.38
N HIS A 382 -22.09 11.52 -12.13
CA HIS A 382 -21.21 10.81 -13.07
C HIS A 382 -21.07 9.31 -12.75
N GLY A 383 -21.80 8.80 -11.75
CA GLY A 383 -21.56 7.46 -11.22
C GLY A 383 -20.19 7.33 -10.55
N ARG A 384 -19.77 6.09 -10.26
CA ARG A 384 -18.49 5.79 -9.59
C ARG A 384 -17.33 5.78 -10.58
N GLU A 385 -16.54 6.84 -10.54
CA GLU A 385 -15.50 7.19 -11.51
C GLU A 385 -14.13 7.44 -10.83
N PRO A 386 -13.02 7.63 -11.58
CA PRO A 386 -11.74 8.00 -10.99
C PRO A 386 -11.70 9.47 -10.57
N TRP A 387 -11.29 9.72 -9.33
CA TRP A 387 -11.13 11.04 -8.70
C TRP A 387 -9.71 11.26 -8.23
N ARG A 388 -9.35 12.54 -8.05
CA ARG A 388 -8.11 12.94 -7.40
C ARG A 388 -8.36 14.00 -6.33
N SER A 389 -7.45 14.10 -5.37
CA SER A 389 -7.46 15.11 -4.31
C SER A 389 -6.03 15.54 -3.93
N ASP A 390 -5.84 16.84 -3.73
CA ASP A 390 -4.66 17.41 -3.05
C ASP A 390 -4.85 17.53 -1.53
N GLY A 391 -5.95 16.97 -1.00
CA GLY A 391 -6.35 17.09 0.39
C GLY A 391 -7.18 18.33 0.72
N THR A 392 -7.60 19.11 -0.27
CA THR A 392 -8.54 20.23 -0.12
C THR A 392 -9.84 19.95 -0.88
N ALA A 393 -10.93 20.63 -0.50
CA ALA A 393 -12.20 20.53 -1.21
C ALA A 393 -12.10 21.00 -2.67
N GLN A 394 -11.30 22.05 -2.94
CA GLN A 394 -11.15 22.62 -4.29
C GLN A 394 -10.31 21.72 -5.20
N GLY A 395 -9.24 21.12 -4.67
CA GLY A 395 -8.42 20.17 -5.40
C GLY A 395 -8.99 18.75 -5.48
N THR A 396 -10.15 18.49 -4.87
CA THR A 396 -10.86 17.21 -4.98
C THR A 396 -11.79 17.23 -6.19
N VAL A 397 -11.34 16.64 -7.30
CA VAL A 397 -12.00 16.75 -8.62
C VAL A 397 -12.02 15.41 -9.35
N LEU A 398 -13.00 15.23 -10.23
CA LEU A 398 -13.10 14.11 -11.14
C LEU A 398 -11.87 14.11 -12.07
N VAL A 399 -11.22 12.96 -12.22
CA VAL A 399 -10.14 12.79 -13.21
C VAL A 399 -10.78 12.65 -14.57
N GLN A 400 -11.69 11.70 -14.75
CA GLN A 400 -12.41 11.53 -16.00
C GLN A 400 -13.71 10.77 -15.76
N ASP A 401 -14.77 11.19 -16.43
CA ASP A 401 -16.00 10.40 -16.59
C ASP A 401 -15.74 9.37 -17.70
N LEU A 402 -15.47 8.11 -17.33
CA LEU A 402 -15.16 7.06 -18.30
C LEU A 402 -16.42 6.49 -18.97
N GLU A 403 -17.56 6.48 -18.26
CA GLU A 403 -18.85 6.07 -18.80
C GLU A 403 -19.85 7.22 -18.72
N PRO A 404 -20.00 8.02 -19.79
CA PRO A 404 -20.72 9.28 -19.74
C PRO A 404 -22.14 9.19 -19.15
N GLY A 405 -22.41 10.03 -18.14
CA GLY A 405 -23.71 10.11 -17.47
C GLY A 405 -23.67 9.45 -16.09
N SER A 406 -24.79 8.92 -15.61
CA SER A 406 -24.88 8.39 -14.23
C SER A 406 -24.44 6.94 -14.08
N GLU A 407 -23.95 6.32 -15.15
CA GLU A 407 -23.45 4.95 -15.12
C GLU A 407 -22.06 4.93 -14.48
N SER A 408 -21.65 3.80 -13.91
CA SER A 408 -20.37 3.72 -13.18
C SER A 408 -19.34 2.92 -13.96
N SER A 409 -18.14 3.47 -14.12
CA SER A 409 -16.99 2.71 -14.60
C SER A 409 -16.37 1.81 -13.54
N THR A 410 -16.73 1.98 -12.26
CA THR A 410 -16.28 1.14 -11.14
C THR A 410 -14.75 0.92 -11.07
N PRO A 411 -13.91 1.98 -11.06
CA PRO A 411 -12.46 1.80 -11.02
C PRO A 411 -11.99 1.08 -9.77
N MET A 412 -10.97 0.23 -9.91
CA MET A 412 -10.38 -0.54 -8.81
C MET A 412 -8.95 -0.97 -9.14
N ALA A 413 -8.31 -1.67 -8.20
CA ALA A 413 -6.93 -2.17 -8.35
C ALA A 413 -5.93 -1.05 -8.71
N PHE A 414 -6.11 0.13 -8.10
CA PHE A 414 -5.21 1.27 -8.29
C PHE A 414 -3.79 0.92 -7.84
N ALA A 415 -2.82 1.40 -8.63
CA ALA A 415 -1.41 1.32 -8.33
C ALA A 415 -0.70 2.53 -8.95
N ALA A 416 0.28 3.08 -8.25
CA ALA A 416 1.10 4.17 -8.74
C ALA A 416 2.54 3.71 -8.97
N ALA A 417 3.13 4.07 -10.10
CA ALA A 417 4.55 3.87 -10.36
C ALA A 417 5.09 4.93 -11.32
N ASP A 418 6.27 5.48 -11.00
CA ASP A 418 6.99 6.43 -11.85
C ASP A 418 6.13 7.61 -12.37
N GLY A 419 5.22 8.14 -11.54
CA GLY A 419 4.33 9.26 -11.90
C GLY A 419 3.12 8.87 -12.76
N TRP A 420 2.82 7.58 -12.88
CA TRP A 420 1.65 7.05 -13.58
C TRP A 420 0.76 6.22 -12.66
N LEU A 421 -0.54 6.38 -12.82
CA LEU A 421 -1.59 5.63 -12.16
C LEU A 421 -2.04 4.51 -13.10
N PHE A 422 -2.19 3.30 -12.57
CA PHE A 422 -2.69 2.11 -13.26
C PHE A 422 -3.89 1.58 -12.49
N PHE A 423 -4.94 1.16 -13.19
CA PHE A 423 -6.15 0.64 -12.56
C PHE A 423 -6.96 -0.17 -13.56
N SER A 424 -8.00 -0.85 -13.10
CA SER A 424 -9.01 -1.45 -13.97
C SER A 424 -10.36 -0.76 -13.82
N ALA A 425 -11.09 -0.62 -14.92
CA ALA A 425 -12.41 0.00 -14.95
C ALA A 425 -13.26 -0.62 -16.07
N THR A 426 -14.57 -0.64 -15.83
CA THR A 426 -15.62 -1.18 -16.70
C THR A 426 -16.16 -0.10 -17.61
N THR A 427 -16.30 -0.37 -18.90
CA THR A 427 -17.13 0.47 -19.79
C THR A 427 -18.06 -0.43 -20.60
N ALA A 428 -19.16 0.11 -21.11
CA ALA A 428 -20.10 -0.65 -21.93
C ALA A 428 -19.43 -1.28 -23.17
N SER A 429 -18.41 -0.61 -23.71
CA SER A 429 -17.72 -1.05 -24.93
C SER A 429 -16.60 -2.06 -24.71
N ARG A 430 -16.05 -2.17 -23.51
CA ARG A 430 -14.84 -2.97 -23.20
C ARG A 430 -14.98 -3.93 -22.03
N GLY A 431 -16.03 -3.83 -21.22
CA GLY A 431 -16.05 -4.54 -19.94
C GLY A 431 -14.93 -4.01 -19.02
N ARG A 432 -14.54 -4.78 -17.99
CA ARG A 432 -13.45 -4.41 -17.07
C ARG A 432 -12.08 -4.72 -17.67
N GLU A 433 -11.41 -3.67 -18.12
CA GLU A 433 -10.09 -3.71 -18.75
C GLU A 433 -9.09 -2.82 -17.99
N GLY A 434 -7.82 -2.83 -18.43
CA GLY A 434 -6.75 -2.06 -17.84
C GLY A 434 -6.69 -0.63 -18.39
N TRP A 435 -6.39 0.34 -17.53
CA TRP A 435 -6.31 1.76 -17.85
C TRP A 435 -5.11 2.38 -17.14
N TYR A 436 -4.61 3.49 -17.68
CA TYR A 436 -3.58 4.29 -17.03
C TYR A 436 -3.82 5.80 -17.19
N SER A 437 -3.24 6.58 -16.29
CA SER A 437 -3.37 8.03 -16.27
C SER A 437 -2.09 8.68 -15.73
N ASN A 438 -1.76 9.88 -16.22
CA ASN A 438 -0.75 10.74 -15.59
C ASN A 438 -1.34 11.60 -14.45
N GLY A 439 -2.62 11.39 -14.12
CA GLY A 439 -3.32 12.10 -13.05
C GLY A 439 -3.91 13.46 -13.41
N ALA A 440 -3.70 13.96 -14.63
CA ALA A 440 -4.36 15.18 -15.10
C ALA A 440 -5.84 14.93 -15.45
N PRO A 441 -6.75 15.91 -15.23
CA PRO A 441 -8.15 15.75 -15.61
C PRO A 441 -8.27 15.55 -17.13
N GLY A 442 -9.08 14.58 -17.54
CA GLY A 442 -9.28 14.19 -18.94
C GLY A 442 -8.15 13.36 -19.54
N HIS A 443 -7.20 12.87 -18.74
CA HIS A 443 -6.06 12.09 -19.23
C HIS A 443 -6.07 10.67 -18.68
N VAL A 444 -7.05 9.87 -19.10
CA VAL A 444 -7.09 8.42 -18.89
C VAL A 444 -7.08 7.72 -20.24
N ASP A 445 -6.12 6.82 -20.42
CA ASP A 445 -5.95 6.04 -21.64
C ASP A 445 -6.14 4.54 -21.36
N PRO A 446 -6.80 3.80 -22.27
CA PRO A 446 -6.94 2.36 -22.13
C PRO A 446 -5.64 1.62 -22.47
N MET A 447 -5.44 0.49 -21.83
CA MET A 447 -4.52 -0.55 -22.27
C MET A 447 -5.14 -1.37 -23.41
N ARG A 448 -4.46 -2.45 -23.79
CA ARG A 448 -5.02 -3.46 -24.70
C ARG A 448 -6.36 -3.95 -24.15
N ASP A 449 -7.33 -4.08 -25.04
CA ASP A 449 -8.57 -4.82 -24.80
C ASP A 449 -8.22 -6.32 -24.81
N ILE A 450 -8.09 -6.93 -23.63
CA ILE A 450 -7.63 -8.32 -23.49
C ILE A 450 -8.82 -9.26 -23.67
N ALA A 451 -9.95 -8.99 -23.02
CA ALA A 451 -11.17 -9.78 -23.13
C ALA A 451 -12.29 -8.97 -23.78
N PRO A 452 -13.23 -9.61 -24.49
CA PRO A 452 -14.41 -8.91 -24.98
C PRO A 452 -15.28 -8.41 -23.81
N ALA A 453 -16.04 -7.35 -24.05
CA ALA A 453 -16.79 -6.63 -23.02
C ALA A 453 -17.72 -7.50 -22.13
N GLY A 454 -18.32 -8.55 -22.69
CA GLY A 454 -19.19 -9.46 -21.94
C GLY A 454 -18.46 -10.39 -20.97
N LEU A 455 -17.12 -10.47 -21.04
CA LEU A 455 -16.31 -11.36 -20.21
C LEU A 455 -15.40 -10.60 -19.25
N SER A 456 -14.79 -9.49 -19.70
CA SER A 456 -13.83 -8.66 -18.96
C SER A 456 -12.51 -9.36 -18.57
N ALA A 457 -11.39 -8.66 -18.70
CA ALA A 457 -10.09 -9.21 -18.34
C ALA A 457 -9.71 -9.03 -16.86
N ASN A 458 -10.45 -8.19 -16.13
CA ASN A 458 -10.24 -7.89 -14.71
C ASN A 458 -8.78 -7.60 -14.27
N PRO A 459 -8.04 -6.67 -14.93
CA PRO A 459 -6.63 -6.48 -14.60
C PRO A 459 -6.37 -6.02 -13.16
N ARG A 460 -5.31 -6.57 -12.54
CA ARG A 460 -4.93 -6.31 -11.14
C ARG A 460 -3.44 -6.47 -10.88
N GLY A 461 -2.98 -5.96 -9.73
CA GLY A 461 -1.64 -6.22 -9.21
C GLY A 461 -0.51 -5.61 -10.04
N PHE A 462 -0.69 -4.37 -10.51
CA PHE A 462 0.30 -3.68 -11.34
C PHE A 462 1.62 -3.45 -10.58
N VAL A 463 2.73 -3.91 -11.16
CA VAL A 463 4.09 -3.78 -10.59
C VAL A 463 5.06 -3.31 -11.66
N ARG A 464 5.82 -2.26 -11.34
CA ARG A 464 6.86 -1.73 -12.21
C ARG A 464 8.15 -2.52 -12.08
N ALA A 465 8.67 -3.05 -13.19
CA ALA A 465 9.98 -3.70 -13.24
C ALA A 465 10.67 -3.49 -14.60
N GLY A 466 11.96 -3.14 -14.59
CA GLY A 466 12.75 -3.04 -15.82
C GLY A 466 12.21 -2.01 -16.82
N GLY A 467 11.76 -2.46 -17.99
CA GLY A 467 11.17 -1.60 -19.04
C GLY A 467 9.66 -1.73 -19.19
N SER A 468 8.97 -2.32 -18.20
CA SER A 468 7.54 -2.65 -18.29
C SER A 468 6.80 -2.48 -16.96
N VAL A 469 5.47 -2.47 -17.05
CA VAL A 469 4.55 -2.69 -15.92
C VAL A 469 3.92 -4.06 -16.10
N PHE A 470 4.06 -4.92 -15.10
CA PHE A 470 3.50 -6.26 -15.07
C PHE A 470 2.20 -6.26 -14.31
N PHE A 471 1.24 -7.07 -14.73
CA PHE A 471 -0.07 -7.19 -14.08
C PHE A 471 -0.67 -8.56 -14.40
N LEU A 472 -1.74 -8.91 -13.70
CA LEU A 472 -2.50 -10.14 -13.93
C LEU A 472 -3.79 -9.80 -14.65
N ALA A 473 -4.19 -10.61 -15.62
CA ALA A 473 -5.44 -10.44 -16.35
C ALA A 473 -5.93 -11.77 -16.94
N THR A 474 -7.25 -11.90 -17.05
CA THR A 474 -7.93 -13.07 -17.62
C THR A 474 -8.17 -12.89 -19.11
N ASP A 475 -7.63 -13.79 -19.92
CA ASP A 475 -8.01 -13.96 -21.31
C ASP A 475 -9.03 -15.11 -21.43
N PRO A 476 -10.10 -14.99 -22.24
CA PRO A 476 -11.12 -16.04 -22.35
C PRO A 476 -10.60 -17.41 -22.80
N ASP A 477 -9.53 -17.43 -23.59
CA ASP A 477 -8.96 -18.64 -24.18
C ASP A 477 -7.78 -19.18 -23.35
N GLN A 478 -7.13 -18.32 -22.55
CA GLN A 478 -5.91 -18.63 -21.80
C GLN A 478 -6.06 -18.57 -20.27
N GLY A 479 -7.22 -18.17 -19.75
CA GLY A 479 -7.44 -17.99 -18.32
C GLY A 479 -6.64 -16.82 -17.75
N GLU A 480 -6.45 -16.78 -16.42
CA GLU A 480 -5.67 -15.73 -15.76
C GLU A 480 -4.17 -16.01 -15.83
N GLU A 481 -3.44 -15.08 -16.43
CA GLU A 481 -2.00 -15.19 -16.71
C GLU A 481 -1.28 -13.86 -16.43
N PRO A 482 0.07 -13.84 -16.34
CA PRO A 482 0.83 -12.60 -16.24
C PRO A 482 0.91 -11.88 -17.59
N TRP A 483 0.64 -10.58 -17.57
CA TRP A 483 0.73 -9.66 -18.69
C TRP A 483 1.74 -8.55 -18.40
N SER A 484 2.20 -7.89 -19.47
CA SER A 484 3.10 -6.74 -19.37
C SER A 484 2.71 -5.64 -20.34
N LEU A 485 2.81 -4.40 -19.90
CA LEU A 485 2.72 -3.20 -20.72
C LEU A 485 4.11 -2.57 -20.81
N PRO A 486 4.69 -2.42 -22.02
CA PRO A 486 5.94 -1.71 -22.18
C PRO A 486 5.84 -0.29 -21.61
N PHE A 487 6.86 0.09 -20.84
CA PHE A 487 6.97 1.37 -20.14
C PHE A 487 8.31 2.02 -20.48
N LEU A 488 8.32 2.78 -21.57
CA LEU A 488 9.53 3.22 -22.28
C LEU A 488 9.42 4.71 -22.66
N PRO A 489 10.55 5.38 -22.97
CA PRO A 489 10.50 6.72 -23.56
C PRO A 489 9.64 6.73 -24.83
N ALA A 490 8.90 7.82 -25.05
CA ALA A 490 7.95 7.98 -26.16
C ALA A 490 8.47 7.48 -27.52
N ALA A 491 9.72 7.85 -27.86
CA ALA A 491 10.36 7.50 -29.12
C ALA A 491 10.59 5.99 -29.34
N ARG A 492 10.44 5.17 -28.29
CA ARG A 492 10.65 3.72 -28.32
C ARG A 492 9.35 2.91 -28.34
N CYS A 493 8.19 3.50 -28.03
CA CYS A 493 6.91 2.78 -27.94
C CYS A 493 6.39 2.16 -29.27
N GLY A 494 7.09 2.38 -30.39
CA GLY A 494 6.77 1.77 -31.70
C GLY A 494 7.90 0.96 -32.35
N ARG A 495 9.03 0.77 -31.67
CA ARG A 495 10.15 -0.05 -32.18
C ARG A 495 10.12 -1.41 -31.50
N ARG A 496 9.56 -2.41 -32.21
CA ARG A 496 9.63 -3.82 -31.82
C ARG A 496 11.06 -4.34 -31.89
#